data_AF-A0A7J7UN52-F1
#
_entry.id   AF-A0A7J7UN52-F1
#
_cell.length_a   1.000
_cell.length_b   1.000
_cell.length_c   1.000
_cell.angle_alpha   90.00
_cell.angle_beta   90.00
_cell.angle_gamma   90.00
#
_symmetry.space_group_name_H-M   'P 1'
#
loop_
_entity.id
_entity.type
_entity.pdbx_description
1 polymer ?
#
loop_
_entity_poly.entity_id
_entity_poly.type
_entity_poly.pdbx_seq_one_letter_code
_entity_poly.pdbx_strand_id
1 'polypeptide(L)' 'MCILGALFGPIRLSAQHLQVLVSELVPWAVQNGRRAPCVLNLYYERRWEQPLKALREELGITDPPVHIKA' A
#
# COMPACT_ATOMS: atom_id res chain seq x y z
N MET A 1 -14.12 -0.09 -9.43
CA MET A 1 -14.06 -1.24 -8.48
C MET A 1 -13.28 -0.92 -7.20
N CYS A 2 -12.12 -0.25 -7.26
CA CYS A 2 -11.34 0.08 -6.05
C CYS A 2 -12.02 1.07 -5.09
N ILE A 3 -12.76 2.05 -5.60
CA ILE A 3 -13.44 3.07 -4.77
C ILE A 3 -14.46 2.44 -3.81
N LEU A 4 -15.26 1.49 -4.30
CA LEU A 4 -16.24 0.79 -3.47
C LEU A 4 -15.54 -0.01 -2.35
N GLY A 5 -14.45 -0.72 -2.67
CA GLY A 5 -13.66 -1.42 -1.66
C GLY A 5 -13.05 -0.48 -0.62
N ALA A 6 -12.58 0.70 -1.03
CA ALA A 6 -12.02 1.69 -0.12
C ALA A 6 -13.08 2.29 0.83
N LEU A 7 -14.31 2.52 0.34
CA LEU A 7 -15.40 3.09 1.14
C LEU A 7 -16.05 2.07 2.07
N PHE A 8 -16.30 0.84 1.59
CA PHE A 8 -17.04 -0.18 2.34
C PHE A 8 -16.14 -1.19 3.07
N GLY A 9 -14.85 -1.27 2.72
CA GLY A 9 -13.86 -2.11 3.40
C GLY A 9 -13.71 -1.86 4.92
N PRO A 10 -13.70 -0.61 5.41
CA PRO A 10 -13.53 -0.34 6.85
C PRO A 10 -14.79 -0.58 7.69
N ILE A 11 -15.92 -1.00 7.12
CA ILE A 11 -17.20 -1.15 7.85
C ILE A 11 -17.13 -2.16 9.00
N ARG A 12 -16.25 -3.16 8.90
CA ARG A 12 -16.05 -4.18 9.96
C ARG A 12 -14.83 -3.92 10.85
N LEU A 13 -14.14 -2.77 10.73
CA LEU A 13 -12.98 -2.44 11.57
C LEU A 13 -13.40 -1.93 12.96
N SER A 14 -12.60 -2.26 13.97
CA SER A 14 -12.71 -1.63 15.29
C SER A 14 -12.31 -0.15 15.21
N ALA A 15 -12.80 0.68 16.14
CA ALA A 15 -12.47 2.11 16.18
C ALA A 15 -10.95 2.37 16.26
N GLN A 16 -10.22 1.54 16.99
CA GLN A 16 -8.76 1.62 17.10
C GLN A 16 -8.06 1.37 15.75
N HIS A 17 -8.45 0.31 15.03
CA HIS A 17 -7.89 0.02 13.71
C HIS A 17 -8.30 1.06 12.67
N LEU A 18 -9.53 1.60 12.77
CA LEU A 18 -10.00 2.65 11.87
C LEU A 18 -9.19 3.94 12.06
N GLN A 19 -8.88 4.29 13.31
CA GLN A 19 -8.02 5.44 13.61
C GLN A 19 -6.65 5.28 12.96
N VAL A 20 -6.00 4.12 13.11
CA VAL A 20 -4.71 3.83 12.45
C VAL A 20 -4.82 3.88 10.92
N LEU A 21 -5.89 3.30 10.37
CA LEU A 21 -6.14 3.30 8.92
C LEU A 21 -6.23 4.73 8.37
N VAL A 22 -7.03 5.59 8.99
CA VAL A 22 -7.28 6.96 8.49
C VAL A 22 -6.11 7.89 8.78
N SER A 23 -5.48 7.79 9.95
CA SER A 23 -4.43 8.73 10.36
C SER A 23 -3.06 8.39 9.76
N GLU A 24 -2.74 7.11 9.56
CA GLU A 24 -1.41 6.69 9.14
C GLU A 24 -1.40 5.98 7.78
N LEU A 25 -2.20 4.93 7.63
CA LEU A 25 -2.10 4.04 6.46
C LEU A 25 -2.66 4.67 5.19
N VAL A 26 -3.78 5.39 5.25
CA VAL A 26 -4.38 6.06 4.09
C VAL A 26 -3.46 7.16 3.56
N PRO A 27 -2.96 8.11 4.38
CA PRO A 27 -2.00 9.11 3.92
C PRO A 27 -0.73 8.49 3.31
N TRP A 28 -0.20 7.42 3.94
CA TRP A 28 0.95 6.68 3.42
C TRP A 28 0.65 6.06 2.05
N ALA A 29 -0.49 5.38 1.89
CA ALA A 29 -0.87 4.74 0.63
C ALA A 29 -1.04 5.76 -0.50
N VAL A 30 -1.66 6.92 -0.21
CA VAL A 30 -1.83 8.01 -1.18
C VAL A 30 -0.48 8.60 -1.59
N GLN A 31 0.42 8.85 -0.64
CA GLN A 31 1.75 9.38 -0.96
C GLN A 31 2.57 8.41 -1.82
N ASN A 32 2.56 7.12 -1.49
CA ASN A 32 3.24 6.10 -2.27
C ASN A 32 2.63 5.94 -3.66
N GLY A 33 1.30 5.90 -3.77
CA GLY A 33 0.61 5.81 -5.06
C GLY A 33 0.88 7.01 -5.97
N ARG A 34 1.12 8.21 -5.42
CA ARG A 34 1.48 9.41 -6.19
C ARG A 34 2.95 9.43 -6.64
N ARG A 35 3.85 8.78 -5.89
CA ARG A 35 5.29 8.73 -6.18
C ARG A 35 5.67 7.56 -7.07
N ALA A 36 4.97 6.44 -6.93
CA ALA A 36 5.26 5.22 -7.65
C ALA A 36 4.85 5.30 -9.13
N PRO A 37 5.55 4.60 -10.03
CA PRO A 37 5.07 4.41 -11.39
C PRO A 37 3.80 3.53 -11.39
N CYS A 38 3.06 3.53 -12.50
CA CYS A 38 1.86 2.70 -12.64
C CYS A 38 2.22 1.20 -12.49
N VAL A 39 1.93 0.63 -11.32
CA VAL A 39 2.29 -0.76 -10.97
C VAL A 39 1.59 -1.80 -11.83
N LEU A 40 0.51 -1.43 -12.52
CA LEU A 40 -0.20 -2.30 -13.46
C LEU A 40 0.55 -2.45 -14.80
N ASN A 41 1.51 -1.58 -15.09
CA ASN A 41 2.32 -1.60 -16.32
C ASN A 41 3.71 -2.24 -16.11
N LEU A 42 3.88 -3.02 -15.04
CA LEU A 42 5.14 -3.69 -14.74
C LEU A 42 5.11 -5.13 -15.26
N TYR A 43 6.22 -5.59 -15.83
CA TYR A 43 6.36 -6.97 -16.29
C TYR A 43 6.94 -7.83 -15.18
N TYR A 44 6.06 -8.37 -14.33
CA TYR A 44 6.42 -9.07 -13.11
C TYR A 44 7.16 -10.38 -13.37
N GLU A 45 6.85 -11.07 -14.47
CA GLU A 45 7.39 -12.36 -14.86
C GLU A 45 8.92 -12.33 -15.04
N ARG A 46 9.50 -11.19 -15.40
CA ARG A 46 10.96 -11.01 -15.50
C ARG A 46 11.63 -10.64 -14.18
N ARG A 47 10.86 -10.41 -13.13
CA ARG A 47 11.32 -9.82 -11.86
C ARG A 47 11.09 -10.72 -10.66
N TRP A 48 10.74 -12.00 -10.86
CA TRP A 48 10.49 -12.94 -9.76
C TRP A 48 11.71 -13.19 -8.87
N GLU A 49 12.90 -13.24 -9.46
CA GLU A 49 14.16 -13.41 -8.72
C GLU A 49 14.66 -12.11 -8.08
N GLN A 50 14.05 -10.96 -8.40
CA GLN A 50 14.45 -9.66 -7.86
C GLN A 50 14.04 -9.58 -6.37
N PRO A 51 14.95 -9.20 -5.45
CA PRO A 51 14.58 -8.98 -4.07
C PRO A 51 13.48 -7.92 -3.93
N LEU A 52 12.42 -8.22 -3.17
CA LEU A 52 11.27 -7.33 -3.01
C LEU A 52 11.67 -5.94 -2.50
N LYS A 53 12.67 -5.87 -1.60
CA LYS A 53 13.20 -4.59 -1.10
C LYS A 53 13.77 -3.73 -2.24
N ALA A 54 14.56 -4.33 -3.13
CA ALA A 54 15.13 -3.64 -4.27
C ALA A 54 14.05 -3.19 -5.26
N LEU A 55 13.04 -4.02 -5.51
CA LEU A 55 11.90 -3.65 -6.36
C LEU A 55 11.11 -2.49 -5.76
N ARG A 56 10.89 -2.47 -4.44
CA ARG A 56 10.17 -1.37 -3.77
C ARG A 56 10.95 -0.07 -3.80
N GLU A 57 12.27 -0.12 -3.62
CA GLU A 57 13.15 1.03 -3.78
C GLU A 57 13.11 1.57 -5.21
N GLU A 58 13.15 0.69 -6.22
CA GLU A 58 13.00 1.07 -7.65
C GLU A 58 11.65 1.75 -7.93
N LEU A 59 10.58 1.24 -7.33
CA LEU A 59 9.23 1.78 -7.48
C LEU A 59 8.96 3.00 -6.58
N GLY A 60 9.90 3.39 -5.72
CA GLY A 60 9.74 4.51 -4.79
C GLY A 60 8.66 4.26 -3.71
N ILE A 61 8.40 3.00 -3.37
CA ILE A 61 7.40 2.59 -2.36
C ILE A 61 8.09 2.40 -1.00
N THR A 62 7.81 3.29 -0.05
CA THR A 62 8.37 3.25 1.30
C THR A 62 7.70 2.21 2.18
N ASP A 63 8.32 1.85 3.30
CA ASP A 63 7.69 1.03 4.33
C ASP A 63 6.51 1.73 4.99
N PRO A 64 5.47 0.98 5.41
CA PRO A 64 4.39 1.53 6.18
C PRO A 64 4.91 2.03 7.54
N PRO A 65 4.34 3.14 8.05
CA PRO A 65 4.78 3.73 9.33
C PRO A 65 4.48 2.82 10.53
N VAL A 66 3.47 1.96 10.42
CA VAL A 66 3.06 1.04 11.49
C VAL A 66 3.55 -0.37 11.16
N HIS A 67 4.28 -0.97 12.10
CA HIS A 67 4.55 -2.40 12.08
C HIS A 67 3.26 -3.12 12.52
N ILE A 68 2.38 -3.38 11.55
CA ILE A 68 1.24 -4.26 11.76
C ILE A 68 1.82 -5.65 12.01
N LYS A 69 1.84 -6.11 13.27
CA LYS A 69 2.10 -7.52 13.57
C LYS A 69 0.93 -8.31 13.01
N ALA A 70 1.19 -9.06 11.95
CA ALA A 70 0.24 -10.02 11.38
C ALA A 70 0.01 -11.19 12.34
#